data_AF-A0A7C5NDT9-F1
#
_entry.id   AF-A0A7C5NDT9-F1
#
_cell.length_a   1.000
_cell.length_b   1.000
_cell.length_c   1.000
_cell.angle_alpha   90.00
_cell.angle_beta   90.00
_cell.angle_gamma   90.00
#
_symmetry.space_group_name_H-M   'P 1'
#
loop_
_entity.id
_entity.type
_entity.pdbx_description
1 polymer ?
#
loop_
_entity_poly.entity_id
_entity_poly.type
_entity_poly.pdbx_seq_one_letter_code
_entity_poly.pdbx_strand_id
1 'polypeptide(L)'
;MSTNKRMISVVMIVNILMLGACSSTHKGPKFKKPMDTSGKSPVYVRGAEDGCATANGDYTKNHEDFNNNIEYHEGWFAGRRYCEVRNG
;
A
#
# COMPACT_ATOMS: atom_id res chain seq x y z
N MET A 1 9.99 57.66 26.42
CA MET A 1 9.86 56.29 26.95
C MET A 1 8.88 55.53 26.06
N SER A 2 9.20 54.26 25.71
CA SER A 2 8.29 53.28 25.06
C SER A 2 8.42 53.00 23.54
N THR A 3 9.64 52.81 23.03
CA THR A 3 9.89 52.05 21.79
C THR A 3 10.04 50.54 22.02
N ASN A 4 10.13 50.09 23.28
CA ASN A 4 10.53 48.72 23.61
C ASN A 4 9.38 47.69 23.64
N LYS A 5 8.10 48.11 23.57
CA LYS A 5 6.96 47.18 23.64
C LYS A 5 6.59 46.53 22.29
N ARG A 6 6.89 47.17 21.17
CA ARG A 6 6.53 46.66 19.83
C ARG A 6 7.48 45.59 19.32
N MET A 7 8.76 45.64 19.70
CA MET A 7 9.77 44.67 19.27
C MET A 7 9.63 43.29 19.95
N ILE A 8 9.09 43.23 21.17
CA ILE A 8 8.89 41.96 21.89
C ILE A 8 7.77 41.12 21.25
N SER A 9 6.76 41.77 20.66
CA SER A 9 5.59 41.07 20.12
C SER A 9 5.86 40.34 18.80
N VAL A 10 6.87 40.74 18.03
CA VAL A 10 7.16 40.15 16.71
C VAL A 10 8.07 38.92 16.82
N VAL A 11 8.90 38.85 17.86
CA VAL A 11 9.86 37.75 18.05
C VAL A 11 9.19 36.44 18.49
N MET A 12 8.02 36.51 19.14
CA MET A 12 7.28 35.32 19.61
C MET A 12 6.53 34.55 18.51
N ILE A 13 6.18 35.19 17.39
CA ILE A 13 5.28 34.58 16.39
C ILE A 13 6.05 33.70 15.38
N VAL A 14 7.35 33.92 15.21
CA VAL A 14 8.15 33.25 14.16
C VAL A 14 8.64 31.86 14.58
N ASN A 15 8.66 31.54 15.87
CA ASN A 15 9.18 30.24 16.35
C ASN A 15 8.19 29.07 16.29
N ILE A 16 6.92 29.30 15.93
CA ILE A 16 5.91 28.22 15.85
C ILE A 16 5.95 27.51 14.48
N LEU A 17 6.62 28.09 13.47
CA LEU A 17 6.64 27.53 12.11
C LEU A 17 7.77 26.52 11.83
N MET A 18 8.60 26.19 12.82
CA MET A 18 9.75 25.31 12.59
C MET A 18 9.56 23.96 13.30
N LEU A 19 9.35 22.95 12.44
CA LEU A 19 9.84 21.58 12.59
C LEU A 19 8.95 20.57 13.33
N GLY A 20 7.68 20.53 12.95
CA GLY A 20 6.92 19.28 12.95
C GLY A 20 7.35 18.38 11.78
N ALA A 21 8.62 17.99 11.71
CA ALA A 21 9.03 16.93 10.80
C ALA A 21 8.48 15.61 11.35
N CYS A 22 7.32 15.19 10.85
CA CYS A 22 6.84 13.84 11.08
C CYS A 22 7.91 12.87 10.57
N SER A 23 8.66 12.27 11.48
CA SER A 23 9.50 11.12 11.16
C SER A 23 8.60 10.01 10.66
N SER A 24 8.53 9.85 9.35
CA SER A 24 7.97 8.66 8.71
C SER A 24 8.72 7.47 9.28
N THR A 25 8.08 6.74 10.20
CA THR A 25 8.55 5.41 10.59
C THR A 25 8.39 4.54 9.35
N HIS A 26 9.42 4.50 8.51
CA HIS A 26 9.57 3.45 7.52
C HIS A 26 9.76 2.17 8.31
N LYS A 27 8.65 1.47 8.55
CA LYS A 27 8.67 0.08 8.99
C LYS A 27 9.57 -0.62 7.98
N GLY A 28 10.72 -1.12 8.44
CA GLY A 28 11.65 -1.89 7.61
C GLY A 28 10.93 -3.00 6.86
N PRO A 29 11.55 -3.59 5.82
CA PRO A 29 10.89 -4.49 4.89
C PRO A 29 10.15 -5.58 5.67
N LYS A 30 8.83 -5.45 5.78
CA LYS A 30 8.01 -6.53 6.29
C LYS A 30 8.07 -7.60 5.23
N PHE A 31 8.82 -8.67 5.49
CA PHE A 31 8.73 -9.88 4.67
C PHE A 31 7.25 -10.18 4.49
N LYS A 32 6.77 -10.01 3.25
CA LYS A 32 5.37 -10.25 2.94
C LYS A 32 5.20 -11.74 3.09
N LYS A 33 4.46 -12.17 4.12
CA LYS A 33 4.01 -13.56 4.22
C LYS A 33 3.43 -13.96 2.85
N PRO A 34 3.58 -15.19 2.38
CA PRO A 34 2.81 -15.64 1.22
C PRO A 34 1.31 -15.59 1.53
N MET A 35 0.49 -15.39 0.49
CA MET A 35 -0.96 -15.56 0.60
C MET A 35 -1.27 -17.00 1.01
N ASP A 36 -2.19 -17.18 1.96
CA ASP A 36 -2.59 -18.53 2.37
C ASP A 36 -3.49 -19.16 1.31
N THR A 37 -2.97 -20.18 0.65
CA THR A 37 -3.65 -20.95 -0.39
C THR A 37 -3.95 -22.39 0.05
N SER A 38 -3.82 -22.68 1.35
CA SER A 38 -4.07 -24.01 1.89
C SER A 38 -5.50 -24.46 1.61
N GLY A 39 -5.66 -25.65 1.03
CA GLY A 39 -6.97 -26.21 0.67
C GLY A 39 -7.64 -25.55 -0.54
N LYS A 40 -6.92 -24.70 -1.29
CA LYS A 40 -7.41 -24.14 -2.56
C LYS A 40 -7.02 -25.03 -3.73
N SER A 41 -7.80 -24.96 -4.80
CA SER A 41 -7.50 -25.68 -6.03
C SER A 41 -6.27 -25.10 -6.74
N PRO A 42 -5.59 -25.88 -7.59
CA PRO A 42 -4.49 -25.37 -8.41
C PRO A 42 -4.92 -24.19 -9.30
N VAL A 43 -6.18 -24.19 -9.76
CA VAL A 43 -6.71 -23.12 -10.61
C VAL A 43 -6.88 -21.82 -9.85
N TYR A 44 -7.35 -21.90 -8.61
CA TYR A 44 -7.41 -20.75 -7.70
C TYR A 44 -6.01 -20.19 -7.42
N VAL A 45 -5.04 -21.06 -7.14
CA VAL A 45 -3.65 -20.64 -6.86
C VAL A 45 -3.05 -19.90 -8.05
N ARG A 46 -3.20 -20.46 -9.26
CA ARG A 46 -2.77 -19.81 -10.50
C ARG A 46 -3.45 -18.44 -10.70
N GLY A 47 -4.76 -18.37 -10.47
CA GLY A 47 -5.49 -17.10 -10.49
C GLY A 47 -4.87 -16.09 -9.52
N ALA A 48 -4.60 -16.49 -8.29
CA ALA A 48 -4.00 -15.62 -7.27
C ALA A 48 -2.58 -15.14 -7.63
N GLU A 49 -1.76 -15.99 -8.23
CA GLU A 49 -0.44 -15.60 -8.75
C GLU A 49 -0.57 -14.54 -9.85
N ASP A 50 -1.46 -14.76 -10.83
CA ASP A 50 -1.69 -13.81 -11.93
C ASP A 50 -2.28 -12.48 -11.46
N GLY A 51 -3.18 -12.54 -10.48
CA GLY A 51 -3.74 -11.36 -9.84
C GLY A 51 -2.68 -10.54 -9.13
N CYS A 52 -1.78 -11.20 -8.40
CA CYS A 52 -0.67 -10.54 -7.71
C CYS A 52 0.34 -9.93 -8.70
N ALA A 53 0.71 -10.64 -9.76
CA ALA A 53 1.55 -10.09 -10.83
C ALA A 53 0.93 -8.82 -11.43
N THR A 54 -0.39 -8.86 -11.68
CA THR A 54 -1.14 -7.70 -12.18
C THR A 54 -1.08 -6.51 -11.22
N ALA A 55 -1.19 -6.75 -9.90
CA ALA A 55 -1.03 -5.71 -8.89
C ALA A 55 0.38 -5.12 -8.82
N ASN A 56 1.40 -5.85 -9.27
CA ASN A 56 2.79 -5.38 -9.36
C ASN A 56 3.07 -4.61 -10.67
N GLY A 57 2.11 -4.56 -11.60
CA GLY A 57 2.25 -3.90 -12.90
C GLY A 57 2.35 -4.86 -14.09
N ASP A 58 2.51 -6.16 -13.84
CA ASP A 58 2.62 -7.18 -14.88
C ASP A 58 1.24 -7.82 -15.12
N TYR A 59 0.49 -7.32 -16.11
CA TYR A 59 -0.85 -7.82 -16.39
C TYR A 59 -0.80 -9.24 -16.99
N THR A 60 -1.01 -10.28 -16.17
CA THR A 60 -0.94 -11.70 -16.58
C THR A 60 -2.27 -12.44 -16.53
N LYS A 61 -3.40 -11.73 -16.55
CA LYS A 61 -4.73 -12.34 -16.50
C LYS A 61 -5.00 -13.26 -17.71
N ASN A 62 -5.21 -14.55 -17.47
CA ASN A 62 -5.73 -15.47 -18.48
C ASN A 62 -7.21 -15.15 -18.76
N HIS A 63 -7.50 -14.68 -19.97
CA HIS A 63 -8.83 -14.20 -20.33
C HIS A 63 -9.89 -15.33 -20.35
N GLU A 64 -9.54 -16.51 -20.85
CA GLU A 64 -10.45 -17.64 -20.95
C GLU A 64 -10.82 -18.16 -19.56
N ASP A 65 -9.82 -18.44 -18.73
CA ASP A 65 -10.03 -18.91 -17.37
C ASP A 65 -10.76 -17.87 -16.52
N PHE A 66 -10.48 -16.58 -16.71
CA PHE A 66 -11.17 -15.50 -15.99
C PHE A 66 -12.68 -15.46 -16.28
N ASN A 67 -13.10 -15.80 -17.49
CA ASN A 67 -14.51 -15.76 -17.86
C ASN A 67 -15.23 -17.10 -17.61
N ASN A 68 -14.50 -18.22 -17.69
CA ASN A 68 -15.11 -19.55 -17.70
C ASN A 68 -14.83 -20.38 -16.44
N ASN A 69 -13.87 -19.97 -15.59
CA ASN A 69 -13.50 -20.69 -14.38
C ASN A 69 -13.65 -19.81 -13.13
N ILE A 70 -14.66 -20.12 -12.32
CA ILE A 70 -14.97 -19.36 -11.10
C ILE A 70 -13.81 -19.36 -10.10
N GLU A 71 -13.08 -20.47 -9.96
CA GLU A 71 -11.97 -20.57 -9.03
C GLU A 71 -10.79 -19.70 -9.48
N TYR A 72 -10.50 -19.66 -10.78
CA TYR A 72 -9.48 -18.76 -11.34
C TYR A 72 -9.88 -17.30 -11.11
N HIS A 73 -11.13 -16.96 -11.44
CA HIS A 73 -11.68 -15.62 -11.28
C HIS A 73 -11.59 -15.12 -9.82
N GLU A 74 -12.02 -15.96 -8.87
CA GLU A 74 -11.90 -15.66 -7.43
C GLU A 74 -10.44 -15.57 -6.98
N GLY A 75 -9.60 -16.49 -7.44
CA GLY A 75 -8.16 -16.47 -7.19
C GLY A 75 -7.53 -15.17 -7.64
N TRP A 76 -7.83 -14.73 -8.87
CA TRP A 76 -7.31 -13.51 -9.48
C TRP A 76 -7.63 -12.26 -8.66
N PHE A 77 -8.88 -12.09 -8.22
CA PHE A 77 -9.21 -10.97 -7.34
C PHE A 77 -8.54 -11.07 -5.98
N ALA A 78 -8.47 -12.26 -5.39
CA ALA A 78 -7.85 -12.46 -4.10
C ALA A 78 -6.36 -12.12 -4.12
N GLY A 79 -5.63 -12.62 -5.12
CA GLY A 79 -4.21 -12.33 -5.33
C GLY A 79 -3.93 -10.85 -5.63
N ARG A 80 -4.75 -10.23 -6.48
CA ARG A 80 -4.62 -8.81 -6.81
C ARG A 80 -4.78 -7.94 -5.56
N ARG A 81 -5.86 -8.13 -4.81
CA ARG A 81 -6.10 -7.41 -3.55
C ARG A 81 -5.00 -7.66 -2.52
N TYR A 82 -4.52 -8.89 -2.43
CA TYR A 82 -3.46 -9.28 -1.51
C TYR A 82 -2.18 -8.47 -1.76
N CYS A 83 -1.79 -8.31 -3.02
CA CYS A 83 -0.56 -7.62 -3.38
C CYS A 83 -0.74 -6.09 -3.41
N GLU A 84 -1.88 -5.56 -3.86
CA GLU A 84 -2.19 -4.12 -3.80
C GLU A 84 -2.04 -3.55 -2.37
N VAL A 85 -2.62 -4.22 -1.37
CA VAL A 85 -2.56 -3.80 0.05
C VAL A 85 -1.14 -3.84 0.62
N ARG A 86 -0.27 -4.68 0.06
CA ARG A 86 1.10 -4.88 0.57
C ARG A 86 2.14 -4.08 -0.20
N ASN A 87 1.82 -3.63 -1.41
CA ASN A 87 2.72 -2.86 -2.28
C ASN A 87 2.64 -1.34 -2.07
N GLY A 88 1.61 -0.85 -1.37
CA GLY A 88 1.53 0.52 -0.83
C GLY A 88 2.06 0.64 0.59
#